data_AF-A0A3A5VUD5-F1
#
_entry.id   AF-A0A3A5VUD5-F1
#
_cell.length_a   1.000
_cell.length_b   1.000
_cell.length_c   1.000
_cell.angle_alpha   90.00
_cell.angle_beta   90.00
_cell.angle_gamma   90.00
#
_symmetry.space_group_name_H-M   'P 1'
#
loop_
_entity.id
_entity.type
_entity.pdbx_description
1 polymer ?
#
loop_
_entity_poly.entity_id
_entity_poly.type
_entity_poly.pdbx_seq_one_letter_code
_entity_poly.pdbx_strand_id
1 'polypeptide(L)' 'RLDLDWRLCKHAKGLGVPVAINPDAHSIRGLSDIAYGVMTARKGWIEPKDTLNALSGADLTKRLNR' A
#
# COMPACT_ATOMS: atom_id res chain seq x y z
N ARG A 1 6.09 10.37 3.47
CA ARG A 1 5.79 9.02 2.90
C ARG A 1 5.94 8.00 3.99
N LEU A 2 4.93 7.16 4.18
CA LEU A 2 4.86 6.16 5.27
C LEU A 2 4.86 4.71 4.75
N ASP A 3 5.17 4.51 3.47
CA ASP A 3 5.26 3.18 2.87
C ASP A 3 6.43 2.37 3.46
N LEU A 4 6.25 1.04 3.51
CA LEU A 4 7.34 0.12 3.82
C LEU A 4 8.43 0.18 2.73
N ASP A 5 9.72 0.11 3.13
CA ASP A 5 10.82 0.01 2.17
C ASP A 5 10.65 -1.22 1.27
N TRP A 6 10.84 -1.04 -0.04
CA TRP A 6 10.62 -2.11 -1.04
C TRP A 6 11.42 -3.39 -0.77
N ARG A 7 12.56 -3.30 -0.06
CA ARG A 7 13.37 -4.46 0.33
C ARG A 7 12.65 -5.35 1.34
N LEU A 8 11.76 -4.78 2.14
CA LEU A 8 10.98 -5.49 3.16
C LEU A 8 9.61 -5.94 2.65
N CYS A 9 9.11 -5.39 1.54
CA CYS A 9 7.81 -5.77 0.96
C CYS A 9 7.66 -7.28 0.74
N LYS A 10 8.69 -7.94 0.19
CA LYS A 10 8.64 -9.39 -0.06
C LYS A 10 8.60 -10.20 1.24
N HIS A 11 9.24 -9.71 2.30
CA HIS A 11 9.18 -10.32 3.62
C HIS A 11 7.79 -10.14 4.25
N ALA A 12 7.23 -8.92 4.23
CA ALA A 12 5.87 -8.65 4.70
C ALA A 12 4.83 -9.52 3.99
N LYS A 13 4.96 -9.64 2.66
CA LYS A 13 4.15 -10.56 1.85
C LYS A 13 4.28 -12.02 2.31
N GLY A 14 5.50 -12.48 2.55
CA GLY A 14 5.77 -13.84 3.06
C GLY A 14 5.13 -14.11 4.44
N LEU A 15 4.95 -13.06 5.25
CA LEU A 15 4.25 -13.12 6.54
C LEU A 15 2.72 -12.92 6.42
N GLY A 16 2.18 -12.72 5.22
CA GLY A 16 0.76 -12.42 5.01
C GLY A 16 0.33 -11.05 5.52
N VAL A 17 1.28 -10.15 5.78
CA VAL A 17 1.00 -8.78 6.24
C VAL A 17 0.69 -7.91 5.02
N PRO A 18 -0.51 -7.30 4.95
CA PRO A 18 -0.87 -6.45 3.82
C PRO A 18 -0.08 -5.14 3.83
N VAL A 19 0.31 -4.66 2.66
CA VAL A 19 1.03 -3.37 2.49
C VAL A 19 0.04 -2.25 2.20
N ALA A 20 0.17 -1.12 2.88
CA ALA A 20 -0.53 0.12 2.55
C ALA A 20 0.40 1.06 1.78
N ILE A 21 -0.13 1.71 0.75
CA ILE A 21 0.56 2.71 -0.07
C ILE A 21 -0.04 4.08 0.28
N ASN A 22 0.79 4.98 0.81
CA ASN A 22 0.39 6.28 1.34
C ASN A 22 1.47 7.35 1.07
N PRO A 23 1.16 8.38 0.24
CA PRO A 23 2.10 9.45 -0.05
C PRO A 23 2.37 10.35 1.17
N ASP A 24 1.52 10.29 2.20
CA ASP A 24 1.56 11.17 3.37
C ASP A 24 1.37 12.64 2.95
N ALA A 25 0.35 12.85 2.12
CA ALA A 25 0.09 14.11 1.46
C ALA A 25 -0.44 15.17 2.44
N HIS A 26 0.27 16.30 2.53
CA HIS A 26 -0.13 17.49 3.29
C HIS A 26 -0.68 18.61 2.37
N SER A 27 -0.94 18.28 1.11
CA SER A 27 -1.57 19.15 0.12
C SER A 27 -2.24 18.31 -0.97
N ILE A 28 -3.16 18.91 -1.73
CA ILE A 28 -3.81 18.23 -2.88
C ILE A 28 -2.77 17.77 -3.90
N ARG A 29 -1.75 18.59 -4.18
CA ARG A 29 -0.67 18.24 -5.11
C ARG A 29 0.12 17.01 -4.63
N GLY A 30 0.32 16.86 -3.32
CA GLY A 30 1.03 15.72 -2.75
C GLY A 30 0.33 14.36 -2.97
N LEU A 31 -0.99 14.36 -3.24
CA LEU A 31 -1.71 13.12 -3.57
C LEU A 31 -1.15 12.44 -4.83
N SER A 32 -0.59 13.22 -5.77
CA SER A 32 0.00 12.69 -7.00
C SER A 32 1.23 11.80 -6.75
N ASP A 33 1.90 11.94 -5.60
CA ASP A 33 3.08 11.14 -5.25
C ASP A 33 2.72 9.66 -4.97
N ILE A 34 1.42 9.32 -4.89
CA ILE A 34 0.93 7.93 -4.81
C ILE A 34 1.52 7.06 -5.94
N ALA A 35 1.79 7.66 -7.12
CA ALA A 35 2.39 6.96 -8.26
C ALA A 35 3.76 6.35 -7.90
N TYR A 36 4.60 7.07 -7.14
CA TYR A 36 5.88 6.56 -6.68
C TYR A 36 5.71 5.43 -5.65
N GLY A 37 4.68 5.52 -4.81
CA GLY A 37 4.29 4.45 -3.89
C GLY A 37 3.93 3.16 -4.64
N VAL A 38 3.11 3.26 -5.70
CA VAL A 38 2.76 2.12 -6.57
C VAL A 38 4.00 1.53 -7.26
N MET A 39 4.90 2.37 -7.79
CA MET A 39 6.15 1.90 -8.40
C MET A 39 7.03 1.16 -7.38
N THR A 40 7.11 1.67 -6.15
CA THR A 40 7.85 1.06 -5.03
C THR A 40 7.26 -0.30 -4.65
N ALA A 41 5.93 -0.39 -4.53
CA ALA A 41 5.23 -1.64 -4.22
C ALA A 41 5.45 -2.71 -5.31
N ARG A 42 5.37 -2.32 -6.60
CA ARG A 42 5.66 -3.21 -7.73
C ARG A 42 7.11 -3.72 -7.69
N LYS A 43 8.08 -2.84 -7.41
CA LYS A 43 9.48 -3.24 -7.20
C LYS A 43 9.64 -4.23 -6.04
N GLY A 44 8.83 -4.07 -5.00
CA GLY A 44 8.74 -4.96 -3.84
C GLY A 44 7.93 -6.24 -4.04
N TRP A 45 7.51 -6.58 -5.27
CA TRP A 45 6.73 -7.78 -5.62
C TRP A 45 5.35 -7.86 -4.96
N ILE A 46 4.77 -6.70 -4.62
CA ILE A 46 3.40 -6.58 -4.12
C ILE A 46 2.42 -6.67 -5.28
N GLU A 47 1.48 -7.61 -5.19
CA GLU A 47 0.36 -7.79 -6.11
C GLU A 47 -0.92 -7.14 -5.52
N PRO A 48 -2.00 -6.96 -6.30
CA PRO A 48 -3.26 -6.37 -5.78
C PRO A 48 -3.80 -7.06 -4.53
N LYS A 49 -3.71 -8.39 -4.43
CA LYS A 49 -4.13 -9.16 -3.25
C LYS A 49 -3.31 -8.88 -1.97
N ASP A 50 -2.10 -8.35 -2.12
CA ASP A 50 -1.15 -8.10 -1.03
C ASP A 50 -1.28 -6.67 -0.47
N THR A 51 -2.13 -5.81 -1.05
CA THR A 51 -2.26 -4.41 -0.65
C THR A 51 -3.68 -4.02 -0.28
N LEU A 52 -3.82 -3.17 0.75
CA LEU A 52 -5.12 -2.63 1.15
C LEU A 52 -5.70 -1.67 0.10
N ASN A 53 -4.83 -1.02 -0.70
CA ASN A 53 -5.21 -0.01 -1.69
C ASN A 53 -5.98 -0.57 -2.89
N ALA A 54 -5.99 -1.89 -3.09
CA ALA A 54 -6.72 -2.55 -4.16
C ALA A 54 -8.11 -3.05 -3.74
N LEU A 55 -8.45 -2.95 -2.44
CA LEU A 55 -9.78 -3.28 -1.94
C LEU A 55 -10.81 -2.23 -2.38
N SER A 56 -12.05 -2.65 -2.59
CA SER A 56 -13.16 -1.71 -2.66
C SER A 56 -13.33 -0.99 -1.31
N GLY A 57 -13.96 0.19 -1.30
CA GLY A 57 -14.24 0.90 -0.05
C GLY A 57 -15.05 0.07 0.95
N ALA A 58 -15.99 -0.74 0.45
CA ALA A 58 -16.78 -1.66 1.28
C ALA A 58 -15.93 -2.78 1.89
N ASP A 59 -15.05 -3.40 1.09
CA ASP A 59 -14.17 -4.49 1.56
C ASP A 59 -13.14 -3.98 2.56
N LEU A 60 -12.56 -2.79 2.33
CA LEU A 60 -11.64 -2.15 3.27
C LEU A 60 -12.34 -1.87 4.60
N THR A 61 -13.54 -1.29 4.57
CA THR A 61 -14.33 -1.00 5.79
C THR A 61 -14.62 -2.26 6.58
N LYS A 62 -15.07 -3.33 5.90
CA LYS A 62 -15.33 -4.64 6.52
C LYS A 62 -14.07 -5.23 7.17
N ARG A 63 -12.89 -5.02 6.56
CA ARG A 63 -11.63 -5.54 7.09
C ARG A 63 -11.13 -4.77 8.32
N LEU A 64 -11.36 -3.46 8.38
CA LEU A 64 -10.92 -2.61 9.50
C LEU A 64 -11.85 -2.69 10.72
N ASN A 65 -13.14 -3.01 10.53
CA ASN A 65 -14.13 -3.13 11.61
C ASN A 65 -14.18 -4.54 12.24
N ARG A 66 -13.11 -5.33 12.10
CA ARG A 66 -12.94 -6.63 12.75
C ARG A 66 -12.06 -6.49 13.98
#